data_AF-A0A7J5ZZM1-F1
#
_entry.id   AF-A0A7J5ZZM1-F1
#
_cell.length_a   1.000
_cell.length_b   1.000
_cell.length_c   1.000
_cell.angle_alpha   90.00
_cell.angle_beta   90.00
_cell.angle_gamma   90.00
#
_symmetry.space_group_name_H-M   'P 1'
#
loop_
_entity.id
_entity.type
_entity.pdbx_description
1 polymer ?
#
loop_
_entity_poly.entity_id
_entity_poly.type
_entity_poly.pdbx_seq_one_letter_code
_entity_poly.pdbx_strand_id
1 'polypeptide(L)'
;MLRSLHHANIDHLHVGWYQSTYYGSFLSRALLDSQFSYQHTIAETVVLISGGDPIKTAQGSLSLEAYRLTPKLTEICKEKDFSPERRENERSVCPKMEILE
;
A
#
# COMPACT_ATOMS: atom_id res chain seq x y z
N MET A 1 16.85 14.86 -7.93
CA MET A 1 15.87 14.12 -8.75
C MET A 1 14.54 14.88 -8.88
N LEU A 2 13.83 15.18 -7.79
CA LEU A 2 12.60 16.01 -7.85
C LEU A 2 12.82 17.41 -8.46
N ARG A 3 13.96 18.05 -8.17
CA ARG A 3 14.35 19.32 -8.79
C ARG A 3 14.41 19.28 -10.31
N SER A 4 14.70 18.13 -10.91
CA SER A 4 14.77 18.00 -12.38
C SER A 4 13.38 18.00 -13.01
N LEU A 5 12.37 17.47 -12.32
CA LEU A 5 10.96 17.51 -12.78
C LEU A 5 10.40 18.93 -12.75
N HIS A 6 10.79 19.71 -11.74
CA HIS A 6 10.45 21.14 -11.69
C HIS A 6 11.00 21.90 -12.91
N HIS A 7 12.24 21.62 -13.34
CA HIS A 7 12.81 22.24 -14.55
C HIS A 7 12.11 21.81 -15.85
N ALA A 8 11.50 20.62 -15.86
CA ALA A 8 10.71 20.13 -16.98
C ALA A 8 9.25 20.59 -16.95
N ASN A 9 8.86 21.43 -15.97
CA ASN A 9 7.49 21.87 -15.74
C ASN A 9 6.49 20.72 -15.55
N ILE A 10 6.96 19.64 -14.87
CA ILE A 10 6.16 18.46 -14.53
C ILE A 10 5.80 18.52 -13.04
N ASP A 11 4.53 18.26 -12.74
CA ASP A 11 4.05 18.12 -11.37
C ASP A 11 4.74 16.94 -10.68
N HIS A 12 5.31 17.22 -9.52
CA HIS A 12 6.14 16.26 -8.76
C HIS A 12 5.56 16.00 -7.37
N LEU A 13 4.23 16.07 -7.27
CA LEU A 13 3.48 15.77 -6.06
C LEU A 13 3.57 14.27 -5.76
N HIS A 14 4.09 13.94 -4.59
CA HIS A 14 4.23 12.55 -4.15
C HIS A 14 2.92 12.08 -3.51
N VAL A 15 2.03 11.45 -4.29
CA VAL A 15 0.71 10.97 -3.83
C VAL A 15 0.71 9.50 -3.40
N GLY A 16 1.84 8.83 -3.48
CA GLY A 16 1.94 7.41 -3.28
C GLY A 16 3.20 6.83 -3.87
N TRP A 17 3.35 5.53 -3.72
CA TRP A 17 4.54 4.82 -4.14
C TRP A 17 4.16 3.42 -4.64
N TYR A 18 5.00 2.81 -5.47
CA TYR A 18 4.71 1.52 -6.08
C TYR A 18 5.72 0.48 -5.62
N GLN A 19 5.26 -0.76 -5.45
CA GLN A 19 6.11 -1.90 -5.21
C GLN A 19 5.77 -3.05 -6.13
N SER A 20 6.81 -3.67 -6.72
CA SER A 20 6.63 -4.96 -7.35
C SER A 20 6.86 -6.08 -6.33
N THR A 21 5.97 -7.05 -6.33
CA THR A 21 6.10 -8.25 -5.49
C THR A 21 5.91 -9.49 -6.33
N TYR A 22 6.60 -10.56 -6.00
CA TYR A 22 6.37 -11.86 -6.63
C TYR A 22 5.44 -12.70 -5.76
N TYR A 23 4.49 -13.41 -6.38
CA TYR A 23 3.66 -14.43 -5.74
C TYR A 23 2.76 -13.94 -4.58
N GLY A 24 2.14 -12.75 -4.71
CA GLY A 24 1.11 -12.30 -3.76
C GLY A 24 1.58 -12.08 -2.31
N SER A 25 2.88 -12.22 -2.02
CA SER A 25 3.45 -11.97 -0.69
C SER A 25 3.82 -10.49 -0.58
N PHE A 26 2.80 -9.65 -0.45
CA PHE A 26 2.94 -8.20 -0.41
C PHE A 26 2.62 -7.59 0.96
N LEU A 27 2.10 -8.35 1.92
CA LEU A 27 1.87 -7.83 3.27
C LEU A 27 3.12 -8.06 4.13
N SER A 28 4.04 -7.09 4.12
CA SER A 28 5.21 -7.08 5.01
C SER A 28 5.09 -5.98 6.07
N ARG A 29 5.78 -6.16 7.22
CA ARG A 29 5.85 -5.12 8.26
C ARG A 29 6.49 -3.83 7.73
N ALA A 30 7.56 -3.95 6.95
CA ALA A 30 8.24 -2.81 6.35
C ALA A 30 7.32 -2.03 5.40
N LEU A 31 6.46 -2.74 4.67
CA LEU A 31 5.43 -2.17 3.80
C LEU A 31 4.40 -1.38 4.57
N LEU A 32 3.89 -1.96 5.66
CA LEU A 32 2.94 -1.32 6.55
C LEU A 32 3.53 -0.06 7.20
N ASP A 33 4.76 -0.15 7.71
CA ASP A 33 5.46 0.98 8.36
C ASP A 33 5.70 2.12 7.36
N SER A 34 6.10 1.79 6.13
CA SER A 34 6.29 2.77 5.05
C SER A 34 4.97 3.44 4.69
N GLN A 35 3.92 2.66 4.47
CA GLN A 35 2.60 3.18 4.13
C GLN A 35 2.04 4.06 5.24
N PHE A 36 2.20 3.67 6.50
CA PHE A 36 1.77 4.46 7.65
C PHE A 36 2.50 5.81 7.73
N SER A 37 3.82 5.82 7.48
CA SER A 37 4.63 7.05 7.46
C SER A 37 4.19 8.02 6.36
N TYR A 38 3.96 7.51 5.15
CA TYR A 38 3.49 8.33 4.04
C TYR A 38 2.07 8.85 4.28
N GLN A 39 1.16 8.02 4.79
CA GLN A 39 -0.21 8.42 5.08
C GLN A 39 -0.31 9.44 6.23
N HIS A 40 0.67 9.48 7.13
CA HIS A 40 0.79 10.54 8.13
C HIS A 40 1.15 11.90 7.51
N THR A 41 1.96 11.89 6.45
CA THR A 41 2.36 13.11 5.74
C THR A 41 1.28 13.58 4.77
N ILE A 42 0.64 12.63 4.06
CA ILE A 42 -0.36 12.87 3.03
C ILE A 42 -1.49 11.85 3.21
N ALA A 43 -2.65 12.32 3.67
CA ALA A 43 -3.79 11.46 4.04
C ALA A 43 -4.28 10.57 2.89
N GLU A 44 -4.08 10.99 1.64
CA GLU A 44 -4.53 10.32 0.42
C GLU A 44 -3.48 9.37 -0.19
N THR A 45 -2.44 8.99 0.58
CA THR A 45 -1.40 8.08 0.08
C THR A 45 -1.96 6.73 -0.34
N VAL A 46 -1.66 6.31 -1.57
CA VAL A 46 -1.98 4.99 -2.11
C VAL A 46 -0.68 4.20 -2.39
N VAL A 47 -0.71 2.89 -2.15
CA VAL A 47 0.34 1.97 -2.61
C VAL A 47 -0.16 1.16 -3.79
N LEU A 48 0.62 1.16 -4.87
CA LEU A 48 0.36 0.35 -6.06
C LEU A 48 1.22 -0.91 -6.02
N ILE A 49 0.58 -2.07 -6.10
CA ILE A 49 1.26 -3.36 -6.07
C ILE A 49 1.14 -4.00 -7.45
N SER A 50 2.28 -4.06 -8.12
CA SER A 50 2.45 -4.73 -9.41
C SER A 50 3.03 -6.11 -9.14
N GLY A 51 2.16 -7.08 -8.83
CA GLY A 51 2.66 -8.35 -8.32
C GLY A 51 1.67 -9.47 -7.97
N GLY A 52 0.36 -9.25 -8.11
CA GLY A 52 -0.64 -10.27 -7.78
C GLY A 52 -0.46 -11.56 -8.58
N ASP A 53 -0.16 -11.44 -9.89
CA ASP A 53 0.10 -12.57 -10.78
C ASP A 53 1.11 -12.20 -11.89
N PRO A 54 2.43 -12.41 -11.70
CA PRO A 54 3.42 -12.16 -12.77
C PRO A 54 3.15 -13.01 -14.03
N ILE A 55 2.46 -14.14 -13.87
CA ILE A 55 2.02 -15.00 -14.97
C ILE A 55 0.95 -14.31 -15.81
N LYS A 56 -0.05 -13.65 -15.19
CA LYS A 56 -1.10 -12.91 -15.92
C LYS A 56 -0.50 -11.71 -16.66
N THR A 57 0.40 -10.99 -15.99
CA THR A 57 1.11 -9.86 -16.59
C THR A 57 1.98 -10.30 -17.77
N ALA A 58 2.66 -11.45 -17.67
CA ALA A 58 3.43 -12.03 -18.77
C ALA A 58 2.54 -12.52 -19.94
N GLN A 59 1.29 -12.93 -19.67
CA GLN A 59 0.29 -13.30 -20.67
C GLN A 59 -0.41 -12.10 -21.32
N GLY A 60 -0.01 -10.86 -20.99
CA GLY A 60 -0.54 -9.64 -21.57
C GLY A 60 -1.73 -9.03 -20.81
N SER A 61 -2.11 -9.58 -19.65
CA SER A 61 -3.14 -9.02 -18.79
C SER A 61 -2.51 -8.28 -17.62
N LEU A 62 -2.64 -6.95 -17.60
CA LEU A 62 -2.08 -6.11 -16.55
C LEU A 62 -2.84 -6.32 -15.24
N SER A 63 -2.16 -6.84 -14.22
CA SER A 63 -2.68 -6.94 -12.86
C SER A 63 -2.03 -5.88 -11.97
N LEU A 64 -2.80 -4.82 -11.67
CA LEU A 64 -2.42 -3.77 -10.73
C LEU A 64 -3.44 -3.74 -9.62
N GLU A 65 -2.94 -3.79 -8.39
CA GLU A 65 -3.78 -3.67 -7.21
C GLU A 65 -3.37 -2.38 -6.48
N ALA A 66 -4.34 -1.47 -6.34
CA ALA A 66 -4.16 -0.25 -5.59
C ALA A 66 -4.74 -0.43 -4.19
N TYR A 67 -3.97 -0.02 -3.20
CA TYR A 67 -4.24 -0.33 -1.81
C TYR A 67 -4.04 0.90 -0.93
N ARG A 68 -4.88 1.04 0.10
CA ARG A 68 -4.81 2.12 1.08
C ARG A 68 -5.04 1.59 2.49
N LEU A 69 -4.39 2.20 3.49
CA LEU A 69 -4.66 1.84 4.89
C LEU A 69 -6.03 2.36 5.33
N THR A 70 -6.85 1.46 5.87
CA THR A 70 -8.13 1.80 6.51
C THR A 70 -7.86 2.62 7.78
N PRO A 71 -8.75 3.57 8.16
CA PRO A 71 -8.61 4.31 9.42
C PRO A 71 -8.46 3.41 10.65
N LYS A 72 -9.19 2.27 10.70
CA LYS A 72 -9.08 1.27 11.79
C LYS A 72 -7.67 0.68 11.91
N LEU A 73 -7.05 0.31 10.79
CA LEU A 73 -5.67 -0.20 10.77
C LEU A 73 -4.66 0.86 11.18
N THR A 74 -4.95 2.13 10.86
CA THR A 74 -4.09 3.26 11.24
C THR A 74 -4.04 3.43 12.75
N GLU A 75 -5.17 3.25 13.45
CA GLU A 75 -5.24 3.30 14.91
C GLU A 75 -4.49 2.14 15.57
N ILE A 76 -4.67 0.91 15.07
CA ILE A 76 -3.94 -0.27 15.56
C ILE A 76 -2.42 -0.10 15.34
N CYS A 77 -2.01 0.45 14.20
CA CYS A 77 -0.60 0.68 13.89
C CYS A 77 0.02 1.78 14.79
N LYS A 78 -0.79 2.75 15.26
CA LYS A 78 -0.38 3.74 16.27
C LYS A 78 -0.18 3.11 17.65
N GLU A 79 -1.09 2.24 18.06
CA GLU A 79 -1.06 1.58 19.36
C GLU A 79 0.07 0.55 19.48
N LYS A 80 0.65 0.08 18.35
CA LYS A 80 1.66 -0.99 18.27
C LYS A 80 1.21 -2.33 18.89
N ASP A 81 -0.05 -2.45 19.27
CA ASP A 81 -0.64 -3.61 19.90
C ASP A 81 -1.12 -4.63 18.86
N PHE A 82 -0.18 -5.45 18.39
CA PHE A 82 -0.48 -6.59 17.51
C PHE A 82 -0.87 -7.87 18.29
N SER A 83 -1.60 -7.71 19.40
CA SER A 83 -2.02 -8.82 20.27
C SER A 83 -2.84 -9.86 19.48
N PRO A 84 -2.57 -11.18 19.66
CA PRO A 84 -3.25 -12.24 18.91
C PRO A 84 -4.77 -12.27 19.13
N GLU A 85 -5.27 -11.80 20.27
CA GLU A 85 -6.71 -11.76 20.59
C GLU A 85 -7.49 -10.78 19.70
N ARG A 86 -6.90 -9.62 19.37
CA ARG A 86 -7.53 -8.65 18.46
C ARG A 86 -7.57 -9.16 17.01
N ARG A 87 -6.60 -10.00 16.61
CA ARG A 87 -6.53 -10.57 15.25
C ARG A 87 -7.65 -11.56 14.95
N GLU A 88 -8.17 -12.26 15.96
CA GLU A 88 -9.18 -13.32 15.76
C GLU A 88 -10.59 -12.75 15.59
N ASN A 89 -10.91 -11.66 16.31
CA ASN A 89 -12.16 -10.92 16.13
C ASN A 89 -12.24 -10.21 14.76
N GLU A 90 -11.10 -9.97 14.13
CA GLU A 90 -10.97 -9.31 12.83
C GLU A 90 -10.49 -10.26 11.71
N ARG A 91 -10.51 -11.60 11.87
CA ARG A 91 -10.25 -12.51 10.71
C ARG A 91 -11.29 -12.38 9.59
N SER A 92 -12.48 -11.87 9.89
CA SER A 92 -13.50 -11.46 8.91
C SER A 92 -13.20 -10.10 8.26
N VAL A 93 -12.25 -9.36 8.85
CA VAL A 93 -11.65 -8.11 8.37
C VAL A 93 -10.16 -8.39 8.18
N CYS A 94 -9.79 -9.31 7.27
CA CYS A 94 -8.47 -9.27 6.64
C CYS A 94 -8.12 -7.79 6.44
N PRO A 95 -6.89 -7.30 6.67
CA PRO A 95 -6.57 -5.90 6.46
C PRO A 95 -6.97 -5.53 5.03
N LYS A 96 -8.20 -5.03 4.87
CA LYS A 96 -8.82 -4.77 3.59
C LYS A 96 -8.22 -3.42 3.27
N MET A 97 -6.99 -3.47 2.77
CA MET A 97 -6.57 -2.41 1.88
C MET A 97 -7.64 -2.39 0.81
N GLU A 98 -8.53 -1.40 0.87
CA GLU A 98 -9.61 -1.26 -0.10
C GLU A 98 -8.93 -1.26 -1.47
N ILE A 99 -9.30 -2.25 -2.28
CA ILE A 99 -8.99 -2.23 -3.70
C ILE A 99 -9.78 -1.05 -4.24
N LEU A 100 -9.09 0.01 -4.61
CA LEU A 100 -9.69 1.06 -5.42
C LEU A 100 -9.86 0.45 -6.82
N GLU A 101 -11.06 -0.08 -7.10
CA GLU A 101 -11.49 -0.47 -8.46
C GLU A 101 -11.55 0.76 -9.38
#